data_AF-A0A2M7U097-F1
#
_entry.id   AF-A0A2M7U097-F1
#
_cell.length_a   1.000
_cell.length_b   1.000
_cell.length_c   1.000
_cell.angle_alpha   90.00
_cell.angle_beta   90.00
_cell.angle_gamma   90.00
#
_symmetry.space_group_name_H-M   'P 1'
#
loop_
_entity.id
_entity.type
_entity.pdbx_description
1 polymer ?
#
loop_
_entity_poly.entity_id
_entity_poly.type
_entity_poly.pdbx_seq_one_letter_code
_entity_poly.pdbx_strand_id
1 'polypeptide(L)' 'MGTPQYKRVLLKLSGEQLAGKYEFGVDPEIVAFLAAEVKKVVESGCQV' A
#
# COMPACT_ATOMS: atom_id res chain seq x y z
N MET A 1 1.55 7.02 19.33
CA MET A 1 1.29 6.06 18.23
C MET A 1 0.63 4.85 18.85
N GLY A 2 -0.59 4.51 18.45
CA GLY A 2 -1.34 3.40 19.03
C GLY A 2 -0.80 2.06 18.51
N THR A 3 -0.92 1.01 19.31
CA THR A 3 -0.58 -0.35 18.88
C THR A 3 -1.51 -0.76 17.73
N PRO A 4 -1.00 -1.22 16.58
CA PRO A 4 -1.83 -1.67 15.47
C PRO A 4 -2.67 -2.88 15.90
N GLN A 5 -3.93 -2.93 15.46
CA GLN A 5 -4.84 -4.03 15.82
C GLN A 5 -4.33 -5.40 15.32
N TYR A 6 -3.63 -5.40 14.19
CA TYR A 6 -3.01 -6.59 13.62
C TYR A 6 -1.49 -6.45 13.65
N LYS A 7 -0.81 -7.51 14.12
CA LYS A 7 0.65 -7.59 14.11
C LYS A 7 1.21 -7.82 12.70
N ARG A 8 0.51 -8.61 11.89
CA ARG A 8 0.90 -8.95 10.52
C ARG A 8 -0.34 -9.10 9.64
N VAL A 9 -0.25 -8.59 8.42
CA VAL A 9 -1.26 -8.75 7.37
C VAL A 9 -0.61 -9.22 6.07
N LEU A 10 -1.42 -9.73 5.14
CA LEU A 10 -1.04 -9.90 3.74
C LEU A 10 -1.89 -8.92 2.93
N LEU A 11 -1.28 -7.87 2.41
CA LEU A 11 -1.99 -6.85 1.64
C LEU A 11 -2.07 -7.27 0.16
N LYS A 12 -3.25 -7.69 -0.29
CA LYS A 12 -3.51 -7.97 -1.70
C LYS A 12 -3.99 -6.71 -2.41
N LEU A 13 -3.35 -6.38 -3.54
CA LEU A 13 -3.77 -5.33 -4.46
C LEU A 13 -4.14 -5.95 -5.81
N SER A 14 -5.14 -5.40 -6.50
CA SER A 14 -5.43 -5.77 -7.88
C SER A 14 -4.49 -5.07 -8.85
N GLY A 15 -4.11 -5.71 -9.95
CA GLY A 15 -3.24 -5.11 -10.96
C GLY A 15 -3.87 -3.88 -11.61
N GLU A 16 -5.18 -3.88 -11.77
CA GLU A 16 -5.98 -2.77 -12.30
C GLU A 16 -5.88 -1.52 -11.42
N GLN A 17 -5.69 -1.69 -10.10
CA GLN A 17 -5.52 -0.57 -9.19
C GLN A 17 -4.18 0.12 -9.37
N LEU A 18 -3.17 -0.58 -9.91
CA LEU A 18 -1.85 0.00 -10.17
C LEU A 18 -1.84 0.83 -11.46
N ALA A 19 -2.76 0.59 -12.40
CA ALA A 19 -2.80 1.30 -13.68
C ALA A 19 -3.32 2.75 -13.53
N GLY A 20 -4.03 3.06 -12.45
CA GLY A 20 -4.48 4.43 -12.15
C GLY A 20 -5.37 5.01 -13.25
N LYS A 21 -4.89 6.08 -13.89
CA LYS A 21 -5.57 6.75 -15.01
C LYS A 21 -5.28 6.13 -16.39
N TYR A 22 -4.39 5.14 -16.45
CA TYR A 22 -3.99 4.47 -17.68
C TYR A 22 -4.78 3.17 -17.87
N GLU A 23 -4.99 2.77 -19.12
CA GLU A 23 -5.67 1.51 -19.47
C GLU A 23 -4.84 0.27 -19.13
N PHE A 24 -3.51 0.41 -19.08
CA PHE A 24 -2.57 -0.67 -18.77
C PHE A 24 -1.27 -0.13 -18.16
N GLY A 25 -0.50 -1.04 -17.56
CA GLY A 25 0.79 -0.73 -16.96
C GLY A 25 0.67 -0.33 -15.50
N VAL A 26 1.64 0.47 -15.04
CA VAL A 26 1.76 0.88 -13.64
C VAL A 26 1.91 2.40 -13.60
N ASP A 27 0.95 3.08 -12.99
CA ASP A 27 0.97 4.51 -12.74
C ASP A 27 1.96 4.82 -11.61
N PRO A 28 3.07 5.54 -11.89
CA PRO A 28 4.05 5.88 -10.87
C PRO A 28 3.47 6.72 -9.71
N GLU A 29 2.46 7.56 -9.97
CA GLU A 29 1.82 8.38 -8.95
C GLU A 29 1.07 7.49 -7.94
N ILE A 30 0.34 6.48 -8.43
CA ILE A 30 -0.36 5.52 -7.59
C ILE A 30 0.61 4.67 -6.78
N VAL A 31 1.69 4.20 -7.39
CA VAL A 31 2.70 3.41 -6.67
C VAL A 31 3.37 4.25 -5.57
N ALA A 32 3.73 5.50 -5.85
CA ALA A 32 4.31 6.39 -4.86
C ALA A 32 3.36 6.63 -3.69
N PHE A 33 2.07 6.85 -3.99
CA PHE A 33 1.03 6.98 -2.97
C PHE A 33 0.90 5.71 -2.11
N LEU A 34 0.75 4.55 -2.74
CA LEU A 34 0.64 3.26 -2.02
C LEU A 34 1.86 2.99 -1.14
N ALA A 35 3.07 3.25 -1.64
CA ALA A 35 4.30 3.09 -0.88
C ALA A 35 4.32 3.99 0.36
N ALA A 36 3.84 5.24 0.26
CA ALA A 36 3.73 6.15 1.39
C ALA A 36 2.73 5.65 2.45
N GLU A 37 1.58 5.11 2.04
CA GLU A 37 0.59 4.54 2.96
C GLU A 37 1.11 3.28 3.65
N VAL A 38 1.74 2.36 2.90
CA VAL A 38 2.37 1.15 3.48
C VAL A 38 3.47 1.52 4.47
N LYS A 39 4.27 2.54 4.17
CA LYS A 39 5.31 3.04 5.08
C LYS A 39 4.72 3.48 6.43
N LYS A 40 3.61 4.23 6.45
CA LYS A 40 2.93 4.65 7.69
C LYS A 40 2.49 3.44 8.53
N VAL A 41 1.99 2.39 7.88
CA VAL A 41 1.57 1.15 8.55
C VAL A 41 2.77 0.42 9.14
N VAL A 42 3.87 0.30 8.40
CA VAL A 42 5.11 -0.31 8.89
C VAL A 42 5.71 0.48 10.05
N GLU A 43 5.73 1.81 9.99
CA GLU A 43 6.20 2.69 11.07
C GLU A 43 5.34 2.59 12.33
N SER A 44 4.07 2.19 12.20
CA SER A 44 3.21 1.87 13.35
C SER A 44 3.55 0.54 14.03
N GLY A 45 4.45 -0.26 13.44
CA GLY A 45 4.90 -1.57 13.97
C GLY A 45 4.15 -2.78 13.39
N CYS A 46 3.27 -2.58 12.41
CA CYS A 46 2.58 -3.67 11.70
C CYS A 46 3.49 -4.25 10.60
N GLN A 47 3.45 -5.57 10.41
CA GLN A 47 4.12 -6.26 9.31
C GLN A 47 3.16 -6.41 8.13
N VAL A 48 3.58 -6.01 6.95
CA VAL A 48 2.79 -6.07 5.70
C VAL A 48 3.51 -6.96 4.71
#